data_AF-A0A917GGN9-F1
#
_entry.id   AF-A0A917GGN9-F1
#
_cell.length_a   1.000
_cell.length_b   1.000
_cell.length_c   1.000
_cell.angle_alpha   90.00
_cell.angle_beta   90.00
_cell.angle_gamma   90.00
#
_symmetry.space_group_name_H-M   'P 1'
#
loop_
_entity.id
_entity.type
_entity.pdbx_description
1 polymer ?
#
loop_
_entity_poly.entity_id
_entity_poly.type
_entity_poly.pdbx_seq_one_letter_code
_entity_poly.pdbx_strand_id
1 'polypeptide(L)'
;MFTTRPENAATNLKVSETIEAAPARMRTPEGDVLEAVAIFTGRRVTVVLTTEAARRLAFEIADALEVHTREKPVKRDTATNDHFAGLADR
;
A
#
# COMPACT_ATOMS: atom_id res chain seq x y z
N MET A 1 8.94 -3.48 -1.52
CA MET A 1 7.87 -2.64 -2.08
C MET A 1 6.60 -2.98 -1.34
N PHE A 2 5.90 -2.00 -0.76
CA PHE A 2 4.64 -2.25 -0.03
C PHE A 2 3.58 -2.66 -1.05
N THR A 3 2.91 -3.79 -0.83
CA THR A 3 1.86 -4.27 -1.75
C THR A 3 0.63 -4.66 -0.94
N THR A 4 -0.57 -4.36 -1.42
CA THR A 4 -1.82 -4.61 -0.70
C THR A 4 -2.22 -6.10 -0.62
N ARG A 5 -1.44 -7.00 -1.23
CA ARG A 5 -1.76 -8.42 -1.26
C ARG A 5 -1.54 -9.10 0.10
N PRO A 6 -2.47 -9.94 0.58
CA PRO A 6 -2.40 -10.59 1.89
C PRO A 6 -1.12 -11.42 2.11
N GLU A 7 -0.62 -12.10 1.07
CA GLU A 7 0.59 -12.93 1.15
C GLU A 7 1.86 -12.13 1.46
N ASN A 8 1.84 -10.82 1.26
CA ASN A 8 2.98 -9.94 1.52
C ASN A 8 2.89 -9.25 2.89
N ALA A 9 1.91 -9.59 3.73
CA ALA A 9 1.72 -8.96 5.04
C ALA A 9 2.99 -9.00 5.92
N ALA A 10 3.68 -10.14 6.00
CA ALA A 10 4.91 -10.27 6.78
C ALA A 10 6.06 -9.41 6.22
N THR A 11 6.17 -9.31 4.90
CA THR A 11 7.15 -8.46 4.22
C THR A 11 6.84 -6.99 4.41
N ASN A 12 5.56 -6.61 4.30
CA ASN A 12 5.09 -5.25 4.54
C ASN A 12 5.37 -4.81 5.99
N LEU A 13 5.15 -5.70 6.97
CA LEU A 13 5.43 -5.43 8.38
C LEU A 13 6.93 -5.14 8.59
N LYS A 14 7.82 -6.00 8.06
CA LYS A 14 9.27 -5.77 8.11
C LYS A 14 9.70 -4.48 7.44
N VAL A 15 9.08 -4.11 6.32
CA VAL A 15 9.38 -2.85 5.65
C VAL A 15 8.90 -1.67 6.49
N SER A 16 7.71 -1.76 7.12
CA SER A 16 7.18 -0.69 7.96
C SER A 16 8.04 -0.38 9.19
N GLU A 17 8.74 -1.38 9.75
CA GLU A 17 9.69 -1.18 10.85
C GLU A 17 10.87 -0.26 10.47
N THR A 18 11.15 -0.13 9.17
CA THR A 18 12.22 0.72 8.64
C THR A 18 11.73 2.09 8.18
N ILE A 19 10.43 2.34 8.25
CA ILE A 19 9.83 3.59 7.81
C ILE A 19 9.76 4.56 8.98
N GLU A 20 10.39 5.72 8.81
CA GLU A 20 10.34 6.83 9.78
C GLU A 20 9.76 8.06 9.11
N ALA A 21 9.02 8.88 9.87
CA ALA A 21 8.48 10.14 9.40
C ALA A 21 8.98 11.29 10.29
N ALA A 22 9.40 12.40 9.67
CA ALA A 22 9.83 13.59 10.39
C ALA A 22 9.15 14.85 9.83
N PRO A 23 8.86 15.86 10.67
CA PRO A 23 8.44 17.17 10.19
C PRO A 23 9.47 17.76 9.23
N ALA A 24 8.99 18.39 8.16
CA ALA A 24 9.80 18.98 7.11
C ALA A 24 9.20 20.30 6.64
N ARG A 25 9.97 21.01 5.81
CA ARG A 25 9.50 22.18 5.06
C ARG A 25 9.76 21.93 3.58
N MET A 26 8.75 22.19 2.76
CA MET A 26 8.85 22.05 1.31
C MET A 26 8.72 23.43 0.68
N ARG A 27 9.61 23.74 -0.28
CA ARG A 27 9.49 24.97 -1.08
C ARG A 27 8.75 24.64 -2.37
N THR A 28 7.68 25.37 -2.65
CA THR A 28 6.96 25.24 -3.92
C THR A 28 7.74 25.92 -5.05
N PRO A 29 7.46 25.60 -6.33
CA PRO A 29 8.07 26.30 -7.47
C PRO A 29 7.87 27.82 -7.44
N GLU A 30 6.77 28.28 -6.83
CA GLU A 30 6.42 29.69 -6.67
C GLU A 30 7.21 30.39 -5.54
N GLY A 31 7.94 29.61 -4.73
CA GLY A 31 8.79 30.10 -3.65
C GLY A 31 8.17 30.04 -2.26
N ASP A 32 6.91 29.61 -2.14
CA ASP A 32 6.23 29.47 -0.86
C ASP A 32 6.83 28.33 -0.05
N VAL A 33 6.85 28.49 1.28
CA VAL A 33 7.31 27.44 2.20
C VAL A 33 6.11 26.84 2.89
N LEU A 34 5.88 25.56 2.63
CA LEU A 34 4.78 24.79 3.20
C LEU A 34 5.29 23.83 4.27
N GLU A 35 4.46 23.58 5.27
CA GLU A 35 4.66 22.48 6.20
C GLU A 35 4.50 21.14 5.48
N ALA A 36 5.45 20.25 5.75
CA ALA A 36 5.58 18.99 5.07
C ALA A 36 5.99 17.89 6.05
N VAL A 37 5.94 16.65 5.56
CA VAL A 37 6.43 15.46 6.23
C VAL A 37 7.40 14.76 5.29
N ALA A 38 8.61 14.50 5.78
CA ALA A 38 9.58 13.68 5.08
C ALA A 38 9.46 12.24 5.56
N ILE A 39 9.32 11.31 4.63
CA ILE A 39 9.26 9.88 4.88
C ILE A 39 10.59 9.26 4.49
N PHE A 40 11.17 8.52 5.42
CA PHE A 40 12.44 7.83 5.28
C PHE A 40 12.20 6.33 5.22
N THR A 41 13.01 5.63 4.42
CA THR A 41 13.14 4.18 4.48
C THR A 41 14.59 3.89 4.86
N GLY A 42 14.81 3.44 6.09
CA GLY A 42 16.14 3.41 6.70
C GLY A 42 16.75 4.83 6.74
N ARG A 43 17.97 5.00 6.20
CA ARG A 43 18.70 6.29 6.23
C ARG A 43 18.47 7.19 5.00
N ARG A 44 17.47 6.90 4.16
CA ARG A 44 17.24 7.63 2.91
C ARG A 44 15.84 8.23 2.88
N VAL A 45 15.77 9.51 2.48
CA VAL A 45 14.51 10.17 2.15
C VAL A 45 13.92 9.44 0.95
N THR A 46 12.69 8.96 1.11
CA THR A 46 11.94 8.27 0.06
C THR A 46 10.98 9.24 -0.61
N VAL A 47 10.27 10.03 0.18
CA VAL A 47 9.32 11.03 -0.33
C VAL A 47 9.17 12.17 0.68
N VAL A 48 8.85 13.36 0.18
CA VAL A 48 8.43 14.51 0.99
C VAL A 48 7.05 14.92 0.49
N LEU A 49 6.09 15.04 1.40
CA LEU A 49 4.69 15.35 1.10
C LEU A 49 4.27 16.57 1.93
N THR A 50 3.37 17.39 1.40
CA THR A 50 2.70 18.39 2.25
C THR A 50 1.92 17.69 3.36
N THR A 51 1.70 18.38 4.49
CA THR A 51 0.89 17.85 5.58
C THR A 51 -0.51 17.40 5.11
N GLU A 52 -1.13 18.16 4.19
CA GLU A 52 -2.43 17.81 3.62
C GLU A 52 -2.37 16.53 2.78
N ALA A 53 -1.36 16.39 1.89
CA ALA A 53 -1.19 15.20 1.07
C ALA A 53 -0.90 13.96 1.94
N ALA A 54 -0.09 14.11 2.99
CA ALA A 54 0.18 13.03 3.93
C ALA A 54 -1.09 12.56 4.65
N ARG A 55 -1.99 13.47 5.05
CA ARG A 55 -3.28 13.11 5.65
C ARG A 55 -4.19 12.38 4.67
N ARG A 56 -4.30 12.86 3.42
CA ARG A 56 -5.12 12.18 2.39
C ARG A 56 -4.61 10.76 2.14
N LEU A 57 -3.29 10.60 2.00
CA LEU A 57 -2.67 9.29 1.82
C LEU A 57 -2.95 8.34 3.00
N ALA A 58 -2.92 8.85 4.24
CA ALA A 58 -3.25 8.05 5.41
C ALA A 58 -4.71 7.55 5.40
N PHE A 59 -5.66 8.39 4.96
CA PHE A 59 -7.06 7.98 4.78
C PHE A 59 -7.23 6.95 3.66
N GLU A 60 -6.60 7.15 2.50
CA GLU A 60 -6.66 6.17 1.40
C GLU A 60 -6.09 4.81 1.81
N ILE A 61 -5.02 4.77 2.60
CA ILE A 61 -4.46 3.53 3.14
C ILE A 61 -5.45 2.88 4.11
N ALA A 62 -6.06 3.65 5.02
CA ALA A 62 -7.04 3.13 5.96
C ALA A 62 -8.25 2.53 5.23
N ASP A 63 -8.78 3.23 4.23
CA ASP A 63 -9.91 2.78 3.41
C ASP A 63 -9.54 1.50 2.63
N ALA A 64 -8.35 1.44 2.03
CA ALA A 64 -7.89 0.26 1.31
C ALA A 64 -7.76 -0.98 2.22
N LEU A 65 -7.30 -0.78 3.45
CA LEU A 65 -7.24 -1.84 4.47
C LEU A 65 -8.63 -2.25 4.96
N GLU A 66 -9.57 -1.31 5.07
CA GLU A 66 -10.95 -1.59 5.47
C GLU A 66 -11.70 -2.38 4.39
N VAL A 67 -11.49 -2.06 3.11
CA VAL A 67 -12.03 -2.82 1.99
C VAL A 67 -11.46 -4.25 1.98
N HIS A 68 -10.15 -4.42 2.19
CA HIS A 68 -9.52 -5.74 2.25
C HIS A 68 -9.95 -6.58 3.46
N THR A 69 -10.37 -5.96 4.57
CA THR A 69 -10.92 -6.68 5.73
C THR A 69 -12.39 -7.05 5.56
N ARG A 70 -13.13 -6.33 4.70
CA ARG A 70 -14.53 -6.65 4.34
C ARG A 70 -14.64 -7.64 3.19
N GLU A 71 -13.70 -7.64 2.25
CA GLU A 71 -13.59 -8.68 1.22
C GLU A 71 -12.95 -9.94 1.82
N LYS A 72 -13.79 -10.87 2.28
CA LYS A 72 -13.36 -12.27 2.48
C LYS A 72 -12.60 -12.71 1.23
N PRO A 73 -11.44 -13.39 1.35
CA PRO A 73 -10.79 -13.95 0.17
C PRO A 73 -11.82 -14.85 -0.51
N VAL A 74 -12.14 -14.53 -1.77
CA VAL A 74 -12.89 -15.42 -2.63
C VAL A 74 -12.07 -16.71 -2.64
N LYS A 75 -12.55 -17.74 -1.93
CA LYS A 75 -12.02 -19.09 -2.09
C LYS A 75 -12.04 -19.34 -3.59
N ARG A 76 -10.88 -19.53 -4.21
CA ARG A 76 -10.81 -20.06 -5.57
C ARG A 76 -11.56 -21.39 -5.53
N ASP A 77 -12.80 -21.36 -5.98
CA ASP A 77 -13.57 -22.56 -6.16
C ASP A 77 -13.00 -23.23 -7.40
N THR A 78 -12.11 -24.19 -7.18
CA THR A 78 -11.52 -24.99 -8.26
C THR A 78 -12.51 -26.01 -8.82
N ALA A 79 -13.75 -26.09 -8.32
CA ALA A 79 -14.77 -27.02 -8.83
C ALA A 79 -15.15 -26.78 -10.30
N THR A 80 -14.82 -25.62 -10.88
CA THR A 80 -15.12 -25.33 -12.30
C THR A 80 -14.11 -25.93 -13.28
N ASN A 81 -12.94 -26.42 -12.82
CA ASN A 81 -11.93 -27.02 -13.71
C ASN A 81 -12.19 -28.50 -14.05
N ASP A 82 -13.10 -29.18 -13.36
CA ASP A 82 -13.38 -30.59 -13.63
C ASP A 82 -14.32 -30.81 -14.83
N HIS A 83 -14.95 -29.75 -15.36
CA HIS A 83 -15.87 -29.87 -16.49
C HIS A 83 -15.20 -30.00 -17.87
N PHE A 84 -13.89 -29.73 -17.98
CA PHE A 84 -13.16 -29.82 -19.25
C PHE A 84 -12.28 -31.07 -19.39
N ALA A 85 -12.13 -31.89 -18.36
CA ALA A 85 -11.35 -33.13 -18.43
C ALA A 85 -12.07 -34.27 -19.19
N GLY A 86 -13.37 -34.15 -19.46
CA GLY A 86 -14.17 -35.20 -20.15
C GLY A 86 -14.30 -35.06 -21.67
N LEU A 87 -13.68 -34.05 -22.30
CA LEU A 87 -13.83 -33.76 -23.74
C LEU A 87 -12.57 -34.06 -24.56
N ALA A 88 -11.50 -34.55 -23.94
CA ALA A 88 -10.23 -34.86 -24.62
C ALA A 88 -10.05 -36.35 -24.98
N ASP A 89 -11.06 -37.20 -24.73
CA ASP A 89 -10.97 -38.66 -24.92
C ASP A 89 -12.14 -39.25 -25.73
N ARG A 90 -12.59 -38.53 -26.78
CA ARG A 90 -13.46 -39.08 -27.83
C ARG A 90 -13.00 -38.66 -29.23
#